data_AF-A0A5C6EWJ3-F1
#
_entry.id   AF-A0A5C6EWJ3-F1
#
_cell.length_a   1.000
_cell.length_b   1.000
_cell.length_c   1.000
_cell.angle_alpha   90.00
_cell.angle_beta   90.00
_cell.angle_gamma   90.00
#
_symmetry.space_group_name_H-M   'P 1'
#
loop_
_entity.id
_entity.type
_entity.pdbx_description
1 polymer ?
#
loop_
_entity_poly.entity_id
_entity_poly.type
_entity_poly.pdbx_seq_one_letter_code
_entity_poly.pdbx_strand_id
1 'polypeptide(L)'
;MSNDLADVGSFQDSNGDVDSVQSGVHTFGNPGTTFVNNPSSQSTFTAADYVDSLDTIVSFESTSNDYTSNYKSFLYREGLASKKMVPIVHTQADWNRSLVETASQRGAGFLYVTNGSMAGDDNPYDTLSTFWTDMADWCFGVQCKRCS
;
A
#
# COMPACT_ATOMS: atom_id res chain seq x y z
N MET A 1 14.65 -8.92 -0.49
CA MET A 1 14.27 -9.00 0.94
C MET A 1 14.37 -7.58 1.47
N SER A 2 13.27 -6.94 1.88
CA SER A 2 13.36 -5.62 2.51
C SER A 2 13.71 -5.77 4.00
N ASN A 3 14.45 -4.80 4.53
CA ASN A 3 15.10 -4.83 5.85
C ASN A 3 14.36 -3.92 6.87
N ASP A 4 13.08 -3.63 6.60
CA ASP A 4 12.41 -2.41 7.03
C ASP A 4 12.30 -2.23 8.55
N LEU A 5 12.39 -3.32 9.32
CA LEU A 5 12.41 -3.27 10.78
C LEU A 5 13.67 -2.61 11.36
N ALA A 6 14.80 -2.66 10.65
CA ALA A 6 16.00 -1.94 11.07
C ALA A 6 15.86 -0.42 10.88
N ASP A 7 14.98 0.00 9.98
CA ASP A 7 14.86 1.39 9.53
C ASP A 7 13.73 2.15 10.26
N VAL A 8 12.94 1.48 11.10
CA VAL A 8 11.82 2.08 11.86
C VAL A 8 12.22 3.36 12.60
N GLY A 9 13.38 3.37 13.27
CA GLY A 9 13.86 4.57 13.95
C GLY A 9 14.09 5.75 12.99
N SER A 10 14.68 5.47 11.82
CA SER A 10 14.88 6.47 10.77
C SER A 10 13.56 7.00 10.21
N PHE A 11 12.53 6.14 10.08
CA PHE A 11 11.20 6.56 9.66
C PHE A 11 10.52 7.46 10.69
N GLN A 12 10.64 7.12 11.99
CA GLN A 12 10.12 7.94 13.08
C GLN A 12 10.82 9.31 13.14
N ASP A 13 12.14 9.34 12.99
CA ASP A 13 12.92 10.58 12.93
C ASP A 13 12.50 11.45 11.74
N SER A 14 12.38 10.85 10.55
CA SER A 14 11.93 11.55 9.34
C SER A 14 10.52 12.13 9.48
N ASN A 15 9.60 11.38 10.11
CA ASN A 15 8.26 11.88 10.41
C ASN A 15 8.30 13.05 11.41
N GLY A 16 9.15 12.97 12.43
CA GLY A 16 9.37 14.05 13.38
C GLY A 16 9.91 15.31 12.69
N ASP A 17 10.86 15.16 11.77
CA ASP A 17 11.40 16.25 10.97
C ASP A 17 10.32 16.89 10.08
N VAL A 18 9.50 16.08 9.41
CA VAL A 18 8.38 16.57 8.58
C VAL A 18 7.38 17.36 9.44
N ASP A 19 6.95 16.82 10.59
CA ASP A 19 6.00 17.48 11.48
C ASP A 19 6.58 18.78 12.08
N SER A 20 7.90 18.83 12.31
CA SER A 20 8.60 20.03 12.80
C SER A 20 8.61 21.18 11.79
N VAL A 21 8.64 20.85 10.49
CA VAL A 21 8.57 21.83 9.40
C VAL A 21 7.13 22.23 9.13
N GLN A 22 6.23 21.25 9.08
CA GLN A 22 4.81 21.45 8.87
C GLN A 22 4.01 20.37 9.57
N SER A 23 3.27 20.77 10.60
CA SER A 23 2.49 19.81 11.37
C SER A 23 1.27 19.29 10.60
N GLY A 24 0.94 18.03 10.85
CA GLY A 24 -0.22 17.36 10.23
C GLY A 24 -0.06 17.02 8.75
N VAL A 25 1.17 16.99 8.23
CA VAL A 25 1.46 16.44 6.90
C VAL A 25 1.30 14.91 6.94
N HIS A 26 0.55 14.38 5.98
CA HIS A 26 0.34 12.93 5.85
C HIS A 26 1.56 12.27 5.19
N THR A 27 2.14 11.25 5.83
CA THR A 27 3.34 10.57 5.32
C THR A 27 3.07 9.20 4.70
N PHE A 28 3.71 8.94 3.57
CA PHE A 28 3.63 7.67 2.84
C PHE A 28 5.03 7.02 2.80
N GLY A 29 5.14 5.77 3.27
CA GLY A 29 6.33 4.95 3.03
C GLY A 29 6.09 3.91 1.96
N ASN A 30 7.06 3.77 1.05
CA ASN A 30 7.08 2.67 0.08
C ASN A 30 8.37 1.85 0.21
N PRO A 31 8.33 0.63 0.79
CA PRO A 31 9.50 -0.24 0.87
C PRO A 31 9.83 -0.96 -0.46
N GLY A 32 9.00 -0.82 -1.50
CA GLY A 32 9.17 -1.43 -2.83
C GLY A 32 8.95 -2.95 -2.89
N THR A 33 9.24 -3.69 -1.81
CA THR A 33 8.84 -5.09 -1.67
C THR A 33 8.26 -5.31 -0.28
N THR A 34 7.13 -6.00 -0.20
CA THR A 34 6.36 -6.02 1.04
C THR A 34 6.68 -7.23 1.86
N PHE A 35 7.67 -7.05 2.72
CA PHE A 35 8.00 -8.01 3.75
C PHE A 35 8.47 -7.24 4.97
N VAL A 36 7.80 -7.42 6.10
CA VAL A 36 8.41 -7.16 7.40
C VAL A 36 9.36 -8.34 7.65
N ASN A 37 10.47 -8.36 6.91
CA ASN A 37 11.54 -9.29 7.22
C ASN A 37 12.37 -8.63 8.33
N ASN A 38 12.74 -9.40 9.36
CA ASN A 38 13.70 -8.96 10.38
C ASN A 38 15.07 -9.60 10.11
N PRO A 39 15.78 -9.26 9.03
CA PRO A 39 17.05 -9.91 8.71
C PRO A 39 18.16 -9.50 9.68
N SER A 40 18.01 -8.40 10.42
CA SER A 40 18.97 -7.93 11.41
C SER A 40 18.87 -8.66 12.76
N SER A 41 17.85 -9.52 12.96
CA SER A 41 17.54 -10.14 14.26
C SER A 41 17.44 -9.12 15.41
N GLN A 42 17.16 -7.85 15.09
CA GLN A 42 17.01 -6.80 16.08
C GLN A 42 15.72 -7.04 16.88
N SER A 43 15.71 -6.69 18.17
CA SER A 43 14.53 -6.80 19.04
C SER A 43 14.01 -5.46 19.55
N THR A 44 14.55 -4.36 19.04
CA THR A 44 14.23 -2.97 19.39
C THR A 44 12.88 -2.52 18.83
N PHE A 45 12.59 -2.83 17.55
CA PHE A 45 11.35 -2.42 16.89
C PHE A 45 10.56 -3.63 16.42
N THR A 46 9.25 -3.56 16.61
CA THR A 46 8.27 -4.55 16.21
C THR A 46 7.64 -4.18 14.87
N ALA A 47 6.88 -5.11 14.30
CA ALA A 47 6.08 -4.80 13.12
C ALA A 47 4.97 -3.78 13.40
N ALA A 48 4.48 -3.69 14.64
CA ALA A 48 3.53 -2.64 15.02
C ALA A 48 4.22 -1.27 14.96
N ASP A 49 5.45 -1.16 15.47
CA ASP A 49 6.24 0.07 15.38
C ASP A 49 6.51 0.48 13.93
N TYR A 50 6.73 -0.49 13.04
CA TYR A 50 6.83 -0.22 11.61
C TYR A 50 5.51 0.34 11.03
N VAL A 51 4.38 -0.30 11.34
CA VAL A 51 3.04 0.16 10.88
C VAL A 51 2.69 1.55 11.41
N ASP A 52 3.15 1.88 12.62
CA ASP A 52 2.88 3.17 13.26
C ASP A 52 3.94 4.24 13.00
N SER A 53 5.07 3.88 12.37
CA SER A 53 6.13 4.83 12.01
C SER A 53 5.71 5.80 10.91
N LEU A 54 4.62 5.53 10.19
CA LEU A 54 4.11 6.29 9.04
C LEU A 54 2.57 6.32 9.05
N ASP A 55 1.96 7.33 8.42
CA ASP A 55 0.50 7.39 8.31
C ASP A 55 -0.04 6.34 7.34
N THR A 56 0.73 6.03 6.29
CA THR A 56 0.33 5.09 5.25
C THR A 56 1.55 4.37 4.66
N ILE A 57 1.39 3.09 4.35
CA ILE A 57 2.47 2.21 3.89
C ILE A 57 2.01 1.44 2.64
N VAL A 58 2.87 1.43 1.63
CA VAL A 58 2.71 0.54 0.47
C VAL A 58 2.94 -0.89 0.94
N SER A 59 1.85 -1.65 1.00
CA SER A 59 1.77 -2.98 1.60
C SER A 59 1.84 -4.10 0.58
N PHE A 60 1.81 -3.77 -0.70
CA PHE A 60 2.07 -4.65 -1.84
C PHE A 60 2.47 -3.81 -3.05
N GLU A 61 3.46 -4.24 -3.83
CA GLU A 61 3.81 -3.64 -5.12
C GLU A 61 4.29 -4.74 -6.08
N SER A 62 3.38 -5.27 -6.90
CA SER A 62 3.66 -6.33 -7.89
C SER A 62 2.47 -6.52 -8.84
N THR A 63 2.51 -7.58 -9.64
CA THR A 63 1.48 -7.93 -10.62
C THR A 63 0.16 -8.35 -9.98
N SER A 64 -0.95 -8.19 -10.71
CA SER A 64 -2.26 -8.69 -10.29
C SER A 64 -2.28 -10.17 -9.93
N ASN A 65 -1.64 -11.03 -10.74
CA ASN A 65 -1.60 -12.47 -10.46
C ASN A 65 -0.89 -12.77 -9.14
N ASP A 66 0.19 -12.04 -8.84
CA ASP A 66 0.91 -12.17 -7.57
C ASP A 66 0.05 -11.68 -6.40
N TYR A 67 -0.70 -10.58 -6.60
CA TYR A 67 -1.63 -10.08 -5.59
C TYR A 67 -2.75 -11.08 -5.28
N THR A 68 -3.37 -11.69 -6.30
CA THR A 68 -4.48 -12.61 -6.07
C THR A 68 -4.02 -13.93 -5.49
N SER A 69 -2.90 -14.46 -5.96
CA SER A 69 -2.49 -15.84 -5.71
C SER A 69 -1.51 -15.99 -4.55
N ASN A 70 -0.63 -15.00 -4.35
CA ASN A 70 0.50 -15.12 -3.42
C ASN A 70 0.46 -14.10 -2.28
N TYR A 71 -0.17 -12.94 -2.49
CA TYR A 71 -0.25 -11.94 -1.43
C TYR A 71 -1.11 -12.42 -0.27
N LYS A 72 -0.44 -12.62 0.87
CA LYS A 72 -1.08 -12.80 2.17
C LYS A 72 -0.99 -11.46 2.87
N SER A 73 -2.16 -10.90 3.18
CA SER A 73 -2.26 -9.75 4.10
C SER A 73 -1.40 -10.03 5.32
N PHE A 74 -0.64 -9.02 5.76
CA PHE A 74 0.15 -9.12 6.98
C PHE A 74 -0.72 -9.65 8.13
N LEU A 75 -0.24 -10.69 8.81
CA LEU A 75 -0.96 -11.44 9.84
C LEU A 75 -1.18 -10.66 11.15
N TYR A 76 -0.79 -9.39 11.25
CA TYR A 76 -1.11 -8.52 12.39
C TYR A 76 -2.59 -8.08 12.44
N ARG A 77 -3.46 -8.91 11.87
CA ARG A 77 -4.78 -8.58 11.36
C ARG A 77 -5.86 -8.47 12.43
N GLU A 78 -5.51 -8.59 13.71
CA GLU A 78 -6.41 -8.29 14.82
C GLU A 78 -5.92 -7.03 15.54
N GLY A 79 -6.38 -5.86 15.07
CA GLY A 79 -6.31 -4.61 15.83
C GLY A 79 -5.46 -3.48 15.22
N LEU A 80 -4.54 -3.75 14.30
CA LEU A 80 -3.80 -2.69 13.61
C LEU A 80 -4.61 -2.15 12.42
N ALA A 81 -4.71 -0.82 12.35
CA ALA A 81 -5.68 -0.10 11.54
C ALA A 81 -5.63 -0.50 10.05
N SER A 82 -6.67 -1.23 9.62
CA SER A 82 -6.99 -1.66 8.26
C SER A 82 -7.27 -0.53 7.26
N LYS A 83 -6.67 0.65 7.47
CA LYS A 83 -6.80 1.85 6.65
C LYS A 83 -5.46 2.54 6.34
N LYS A 84 -4.34 2.00 6.85
CA LYS A 84 -2.99 2.52 6.58
C LYS A 84 -2.29 1.82 5.40
N MET A 85 -2.91 0.80 4.80
CA MET A 85 -2.27 -0.08 3.82
C MET A 85 -2.64 0.30 2.38
N VAL A 86 -1.64 0.32 1.49
CA VAL A 86 -1.78 0.61 0.05
C VAL A 86 -1.18 -0.51 -0.78
N PRO A 87 -1.98 -1.41 -1.34
CA PRO A 87 -1.57 -2.21 -2.48
C PRO A 87 -1.46 -1.36 -3.76
N ILE A 88 -0.32 -1.51 -4.44
CA ILE A 88 -0.07 -1.10 -5.81
C ILE A 88 -0.06 -2.36 -6.68
N VAL A 89 -1.00 -2.45 -7.61
CA VAL A 89 -1.18 -3.61 -8.48
C VAL A 89 -0.98 -3.19 -9.93
N HIS A 90 0.12 -3.61 -10.53
CA HIS A 90 0.41 -3.35 -11.94
C HIS A 90 0.13 -4.56 -12.82
N THR A 91 0.23 -4.39 -14.14
CA THR A 91 0.02 -5.45 -15.15
C THR A 91 -1.37 -6.11 -15.01
N GLN A 92 -2.37 -5.32 -14.61
CA GLN A 92 -3.77 -5.73 -14.62
C GLN A 92 -4.37 -5.39 -15.98
N ALA A 93 -4.71 -6.37 -16.82
CA ALA A 93 -5.12 -6.11 -18.20
C ALA A 93 -6.37 -5.20 -18.30
N ASP A 94 -7.40 -5.49 -17.49
CA ASP A 94 -8.70 -4.83 -17.54
C ASP A 94 -9.22 -4.47 -16.14
N TRP A 95 -10.20 -3.59 -16.09
CA TRP A 95 -10.92 -3.30 -14.84
C TRP A 95 -11.52 -4.57 -14.23
N ASN A 96 -11.22 -4.81 -12.95
CA ASN A 96 -11.74 -5.94 -12.20
C ASN A 96 -12.19 -5.52 -10.80
N ARG A 97 -13.51 -5.41 -10.62
CA ARG A 97 -14.13 -5.09 -9.34
C ARG A 97 -13.70 -6.02 -8.20
N SER A 98 -13.52 -7.31 -8.48
CA SER A 98 -13.12 -8.29 -7.47
C SER A 98 -11.76 -7.98 -6.86
N LEU A 99 -10.88 -7.27 -7.58
CA LEU A 99 -9.59 -6.83 -7.06
C LEU A 99 -9.76 -5.77 -5.97
N VAL A 100 -10.68 -4.82 -6.16
CA VAL A 100 -10.98 -3.78 -5.17
C VAL A 100 -11.68 -4.36 -3.94
N GLU A 101 -12.61 -5.29 -4.15
CA GLU A 101 -13.27 -6.01 -3.05
C GLU A 101 -12.25 -6.84 -2.25
N THR A 102 -11.32 -7.51 -2.93
CA THR A 102 -10.23 -8.25 -2.29
C THR A 102 -9.32 -7.33 -1.48
N ALA A 103 -8.92 -6.19 -2.03
CA ALA A 103 -8.11 -5.21 -1.32
C ALA A 103 -8.84 -4.67 -0.09
N SER A 104 -10.13 -4.34 -0.22
CA SER A 104 -10.96 -3.88 0.90
C SER A 104 -11.09 -4.95 1.99
N GLN A 105 -11.33 -6.21 1.63
CA GLN A 105 -11.37 -7.32 2.59
C GLN A 105 -10.02 -7.50 3.29
N ARG A 106 -8.91 -7.28 2.58
CA ARG A 106 -7.54 -7.31 3.12
C ARG A 106 -7.20 -6.08 3.98
N GLY A 107 -8.11 -5.12 4.13
CA GLY A 107 -7.91 -3.93 4.96
C GLY A 107 -7.04 -2.87 4.29
N ALA A 108 -7.13 -2.75 2.97
CA ALA A 108 -6.53 -1.65 2.25
C ALA A 108 -7.37 -0.37 2.46
N GLY A 109 -6.70 0.72 2.84
CA GLY A 109 -7.31 2.06 2.90
C GLY A 109 -7.26 2.78 1.56
N PHE A 110 -6.25 2.46 0.76
CA PHE A 110 -6.03 2.99 -0.58
C PHE A 110 -5.74 1.82 -1.53
N LEU A 111 -5.87 2.04 -2.83
CA LEU A 111 -5.54 1.05 -3.85
C LEU A 111 -5.14 1.78 -5.12
N TYR A 112 -4.02 1.37 -5.73
CA TYR A 112 -3.64 1.79 -7.07
C TYR A 112 -3.60 0.57 -7.99
N VAL A 113 -4.30 0.62 -9.12
CA VAL A 113 -4.36 -0.46 -10.11
C VAL A 113 -4.10 0.09 -11.50
N THR A 114 -3.20 -0.55 -12.23
CA THR A 114 -2.86 -0.14 -13.60
C THR A 114 -2.57 -1.32 -14.52
N ASN A 115 -2.77 -1.10 -15.82
CA ASN A 115 -2.38 -2.05 -16.87
C ASN A 115 -0.92 -1.89 -17.32
N GLY A 116 -0.23 -0.80 -16.93
CA GLY A 116 1.20 -0.63 -17.19
C GLY A 116 2.05 -1.70 -16.48
N SER A 117 3.29 -1.86 -16.90
CA SER A 117 4.19 -2.92 -16.45
C SER A 117 5.60 -2.42 -16.16
N MET A 118 6.33 -3.09 -15.26
CA MET A 118 7.72 -2.71 -14.96
C MET A 118 8.70 -3.05 -16.12
N ALA A 119 8.19 -3.36 -17.31
CA ALA A 119 8.97 -3.83 -18.45
C ALA A 119 9.13 -2.75 -19.53
N GLY A 120 10.37 -2.47 -19.93
CA GLY A 120 10.67 -1.52 -21.01
C GLY A 120 10.17 -0.11 -20.72
N ASP A 121 9.52 0.51 -21.70
CA ASP A 121 9.01 1.89 -21.64
C ASP A 121 7.57 1.98 -21.07
N ASP A 122 7.00 0.87 -20.60
CA ASP A 122 5.60 0.76 -20.15
C ASP A 122 5.43 1.03 -18.63
N ASN A 123 6.18 1.99 -18.09
CA ASN A 123 6.24 2.23 -16.65
C ASN A 123 4.83 2.49 -16.06
N PRO A 124 4.38 1.69 -15.05
CA PRO A 124 3.04 1.79 -14.49
C PRO A 124 2.74 3.14 -13.85
N TYR A 125 3.75 3.98 -13.60
CA TYR A 125 3.61 5.26 -12.92
C TYR A 125 3.55 6.46 -13.86
N ASP A 126 3.86 6.29 -15.15
CA ASP A 126 4.01 7.41 -16.09
C ASP A 126 2.69 7.80 -16.78
N THR A 127 1.71 6.89 -16.83
CA THR A 127 0.41 7.12 -17.44
C THR A 127 -0.73 6.53 -16.61
N LEU A 128 -1.93 7.07 -16.79
CA LEU A 128 -3.13 6.49 -16.21
C LEU A 128 -3.53 5.24 -16.98
N SER A 129 -4.10 4.27 -16.27
CA SER A 129 -4.58 3.05 -16.88
C SER A 129 -5.70 3.31 -17.88
N THR A 130 -5.83 2.44 -18.88
CA THR A 130 -6.89 2.55 -19.90
C THR A 130 -8.30 2.47 -19.31
N PHE A 131 -8.44 1.87 -18.13
CA PHE A 131 -9.69 1.74 -17.39
C PHE A 131 -9.79 2.66 -16.17
N TRP A 132 -8.93 3.67 -16.07
CA TRP A 132 -8.89 4.58 -14.91
C TRP A 132 -10.26 5.19 -14.60
N THR A 133 -10.95 5.69 -15.62
CA THR A 133 -12.27 6.34 -15.47
C THR A 133 -13.30 5.37 -14.89
N ASP A 134 -13.40 4.15 -15.43
CA ASP A 134 -14.38 3.14 -14.96
C ASP A 134 -14.11 2.72 -13.50
N MET A 135 -12.84 2.57 -13.13
CA MET A 135 -12.44 2.29 -11.76
C MET A 135 -12.81 3.45 -10.82
N ALA A 136 -12.46 4.68 -11.21
CA ALA A 136 -12.72 5.88 -10.42
C ALA A 136 -14.22 6.09 -10.20
N ASP A 137 -15.03 6.01 -11.27
CA ASP A 137 -16.48 6.17 -11.22
C ASP A 137 -17.13 5.12 -10.31
N TRP A 138 -16.66 3.87 -10.36
CA TRP A 138 -17.15 2.85 -9.44
C TRP A 138 -16.78 3.15 -7.99
N CYS A 139 -15.52 3.49 -7.71
CA CYS A 139 -15.05 3.82 -6.36
C CYS A 139 -15.83 5.00 -5.76
N PHE A 140 -15.98 6.11 -6.51
CA PHE A 140 -16.74 7.28 -6.06
C PHE A 140 -18.24 7.01 -5.97
N GLY A 141 -18.81 6.29 -6.95
CA GLY A 141 -20.22 5.92 -6.97
C GLY A 141 -20.61 4.99 -5.81
N VAL A 142 -19.71 4.11 -5.36
CA VAL A 142 -19.91 3.26 -4.17
C VAL A 142 -19.80 4.06 -2.87
N GLN A 143 -18.86 5.02 -2.78
CA GLN A 143 -18.74 5.88 -1.59
C GLN A 143 -19.97 6.77 -1.42
N CYS A 144 -20.53 7.34 -2.50
CA CYS A 144 -21.76 8.13 -2.43
C CYS A 144 -22.97 7.34 -1.90
N LYS A 145 -23.07 6.03 -2.18
CA LYS A 145 -24.16 5.17 -1.68
C LYS A 145 -24.05 4.79 -0.20
N ARG A 146 -22.91 5.04 0.46
CA ARG A 146 -22.72 4.79 1.90
C ARG A 146 -22.99 6.02 2.76
N CYS A 147 -23.28 7.17 2.15
CA CYS A 147 -23.61 8.43 2.83
C CYS A 147 -25.11 8.79 2.78
N SER A 148 -25.92 7.97 2.11
CA SER A 148 -27.38 8.04 2.07
C SER A 148 -28.01 6.99 2.97
#